data_AF-A0A7C2V553-F1
#
_entry.id   AF-A0A7C2V553-F1
#
_cell.length_a   1.000
_cell.length_b   1.000
_cell.length_c   1.000
_cell.angle_alpha   90.00
_cell.angle_beta   90.00
_cell.angle_gamma   90.00
#
_symmetry.space_group_name_H-M   'P 1'
#
loop_
_entity.id
_entity.type
_entity.pdbx_description
1 polymer ?
#
loop_
_entity_poly.entity_id
_entity_poly.type
_entity_poly.pdbx_seq_one_letter_code
_entity_poly.pdbx_strand_id
1 'polypeptide(L)'
;MKVVCYALLFCALAVLAVAVEATMEFFTARSDGRSITVEWKPTQEQNVLRYDIERSTDNRNWTLIASLDPKGSGTTYRYVDNDVLGKGSQNPTPSGTVYYYRLRIVGSDNSLAYTASTAVTHNLSTVRRTWGMIKEMFK
;
A
#
# COMPACT_ATOMS: atom_id res chain seq x y z
N MET A 1 42.46 -12.12 -35.14
CA MET A 1 41.37 -13.01 -34.64
C MET A 1 41.03 -12.80 -33.16
N LYS A 2 41.99 -12.51 -32.25
CA LYS A 2 41.69 -12.22 -30.83
C LYS A 2 40.90 -10.91 -30.59
N VAL A 3 41.13 -9.88 -31.40
CA VAL A 3 40.46 -8.56 -31.30
C VAL A 3 38.96 -8.64 -31.65
N VAL A 4 38.59 -9.54 -32.55
CA VAL A 4 37.17 -9.79 -32.92
C VAL A 4 36.42 -10.52 -31.80
N CYS A 5 37.10 -11.36 -31.02
CA CYS A 5 36.52 -11.98 -29.83
C CYS A 5 36.27 -10.98 -28.69
N TYR A 6 37.09 -9.94 -28.51
CA TYR A 6 36.85 -8.89 -27.52
C TYR A 6 35.68 -7.97 -27.91
N ALA A 7 35.48 -7.72 -29.21
CA ALA A 7 34.30 -6.99 -29.69
C ALA A 7 33.00 -7.79 -29.51
N LEU A 8 33.04 -9.12 -29.61
CA LEU A 8 31.91 -10.01 -29.30
C LEU A 8 31.70 -10.20 -27.78
N LEU A 9 32.75 -10.09 -26.96
CA LEU A 9 32.68 -10.07 -25.50
C LEU A 9 32.15 -8.75 -24.93
N PHE A 10 32.25 -7.64 -25.68
CA PHE A 10 31.58 -6.38 -25.36
C PHE A 10 30.09 -6.40 -25.75
N CYS A 11 29.67 -7.40 -26.54
CA CYS A 11 28.28 -7.71 -26.85
C CYS A 11 27.64 -8.68 -25.84
N ALA A 12 28.38 -9.06 -24.78
CA ALA A 12 27.80 -9.65 -23.58
C ALA A 12 27.06 -8.54 -22.81
N LEU A 13 25.91 -8.16 -23.37
CA LEU A 13 24.74 -7.58 -22.73
C LEU A 13 24.99 -7.17 -21.27
N ALA A 14 25.49 -5.96 -21.06
CA ALA A 14 25.14 -5.24 -19.85
C ALA A 14 23.64 -4.94 -19.98
N VAL A 15 22.79 -5.92 -19.66
CA VAL A 15 21.40 -5.63 -19.30
C VAL A 15 21.53 -4.78 -18.05
N LEU A 16 21.47 -3.46 -18.23
CA LEU A 16 21.22 -2.55 -17.13
C LEU A 16 19.81 -2.92 -16.66
N ALA A 17 19.73 -3.81 -15.67
CA ALA A 17 18.50 -4.02 -14.93
C ALA A 17 18.17 -2.66 -14.31
N VAL A 18 17.22 -1.96 -14.91
CA VAL A 18 16.82 -0.65 -14.44
C VAL A 18 15.93 -0.92 -13.24
N ALA A 19 16.53 -0.81 -12.06
CA ALA A 19 15.82 -1.04 -10.81
C ALA A 19 14.63 -0.07 -10.68
N VAL A 20 13.62 -0.49 -9.92
CA VAL A 20 12.52 0.39 -9.57
C VAL A 20 13.03 1.57 -8.76
N GLU A 21 12.73 2.78 -9.24
CA GLU A 21 13.06 4.02 -8.55
C GLU A 21 11.76 4.76 -8.24
N ALA A 22 11.38 4.71 -6.96
CA ALA A 22 10.21 5.42 -6.48
C ALA A 22 10.51 6.08 -5.14
N THR A 23 10.38 7.42 -5.11
CA THR A 23 10.51 8.23 -3.90
C THR A 23 9.20 8.93 -3.62
N MET A 24 8.82 9.05 -2.35
CA MET A 24 7.53 9.59 -1.93
C MET A 24 7.68 11.00 -1.38
N GLU A 25 6.83 11.91 -1.83
CA GLU A 25 6.62 13.21 -1.18
C GLU A 25 5.92 13.00 0.16
N PHE A 26 4.89 12.16 0.16
CA PHE A 26 4.22 11.70 1.37
C PHE A 26 3.63 10.31 1.19
N PHE A 27 3.49 9.62 2.33
CA PHE A 27 2.73 8.39 2.47
C PHE A 27 2.01 8.44 3.82
N THR A 28 0.68 8.47 3.80
CA THR A 28 -0.14 8.68 5.00
C THR A 28 -1.37 7.78 5.01
N ALA A 29 -1.82 7.40 6.20
CA ALA A 29 -3.09 6.71 6.41
C ALA A 29 -3.92 7.47 7.44
N ARG A 30 -5.22 7.63 7.17
CA ARG A 30 -6.16 8.35 8.03
C ARG A 30 -7.43 7.55 8.23
N SER A 31 -7.87 7.42 9.47
CA SER A 31 -9.13 6.78 9.83
C SER A 31 -10.26 7.81 9.89
N ASP A 32 -11.37 7.56 9.21
CA ASP A 32 -12.61 8.33 9.35
C ASP A 32 -13.61 7.69 10.34
N GLY A 33 -13.21 6.56 10.95
CA GLY A 33 -13.99 5.78 11.90
C GLY A 33 -14.97 4.78 11.29
N ARG A 34 -15.02 4.69 9.97
CA ARG A 34 -15.67 3.63 9.19
C ARG A 34 -14.67 2.87 8.31
N SER A 35 -13.72 3.60 7.74
CA SER A 35 -12.70 3.14 6.82
C SER A 35 -11.37 3.80 7.14
N ILE A 36 -10.31 3.27 6.55
CA ILE A 36 -9.00 3.90 6.55
C ILE A 36 -8.66 4.29 5.12
N THR A 37 -8.38 5.57 4.90
CA THR A 37 -7.93 6.09 3.62
C THR A 37 -6.41 6.17 3.64
N VAL A 38 -5.78 5.49 2.69
CA VAL A 38 -4.34 5.51 2.44
C VAL A 38 -4.08 6.42 1.24
N GLU A 39 -3.21 7.42 1.43
CA GLU A 39 -2.89 8.42 0.42
C GLU A 39 -1.38 8.56 0.27
N TRP A 40 -0.93 8.63 -0.98
CA TRP A 40 0.48 8.80 -1.29
C TRP A 40 0.69 9.60 -2.57
N LYS A 41 1.85 10.21 -2.66
CA LYS A 41 2.27 10.96 -3.84
C LYS A 41 3.75 10.70 -4.08
N PRO A 42 4.13 10.01 -5.17
CA PRO A 42 5.52 9.83 -5.52
C PRO A 42 6.09 11.14 -6.09
N THR A 43 7.24 11.56 -5.59
CA THR A 43 8.05 12.62 -6.20
C THR A 43 8.68 12.11 -7.50
N GLN A 44 9.13 10.85 -7.49
CA GLN A 44 9.67 10.15 -8.65
C GLN A 44 9.00 8.78 -8.75
N GLU A 45 8.65 8.40 -9.97
CA GLU A 45 8.02 7.14 -10.32
C GLU A 45 8.63 6.67 -11.64
N GLN A 46 9.67 5.84 -11.56
CA GLN A 46 10.38 5.28 -12.70
C GLN A 46 10.43 3.75 -12.62
N ASN A 47 10.15 3.10 -13.75
CA ASN A 47 10.07 1.64 -13.88
C ASN A 47 9.12 0.97 -12.89
N VAL A 48 8.13 1.70 -12.37
CA VAL A 48 7.10 1.13 -11.52
C VAL A 48 6.09 0.40 -12.40
N LEU A 49 5.85 -0.87 -12.10
CA LEU A 49 4.81 -1.69 -12.71
C LEU A 49 3.48 -1.54 -11.95
N ARG A 50 3.52 -1.56 -10.61
CA ARG A 50 2.34 -1.36 -9.76
C ARG A 50 2.71 -1.04 -8.32
N TYR A 51 1.74 -0.47 -7.60
CA TYR A 51 1.77 -0.27 -6.15
C TYR A 51 0.88 -1.31 -5.47
N ASP A 52 1.50 -2.22 -4.73
CA ASP A 52 0.84 -3.18 -3.87
C ASP A 52 0.69 -2.57 -2.46
N ILE A 53 -0.55 -2.35 -2.03
CA ILE A 53 -0.86 -1.82 -0.71
C ILE A 53 -0.94 -2.99 0.27
N GLU A 54 -0.09 -2.94 1.29
CA GLU A 54 -0.03 -3.98 2.31
C GLU A 54 -0.46 -3.44 3.67
N ARG A 55 -1.24 -4.24 4.40
CA ARG A 55 -1.73 -3.95 5.75
C ARG A 55 -1.20 -4.96 6.75
N SER A 56 -0.93 -4.51 7.95
CA SER A 56 -0.52 -5.32 9.09
C SER A 56 -1.19 -4.84 10.38
N THR A 57 -1.36 -5.73 11.35
CA THR A 57 -1.81 -5.39 12.72
C THR A 57 -0.67 -5.46 13.75
N ASP A 58 0.49 -5.98 13.36
CA ASP A 58 1.66 -6.19 14.23
C ASP A 58 2.96 -5.58 13.65
N ASN A 59 2.86 -4.89 12.51
CA ASN A 59 3.96 -4.32 11.74
C ASN A 59 5.01 -5.35 11.27
N ARG A 60 4.66 -6.64 11.25
CA ARG A 60 5.57 -7.75 10.90
C ARG A 60 4.98 -8.65 9.83
N ASN A 61 3.72 -9.04 10.00
CA ASN A 61 2.97 -9.87 9.09
C ASN A 61 2.12 -8.97 8.19
N TRP A 62 2.40 -8.98 6.89
CA TRP A 62 1.81 -8.08 5.91
C TRP A 62 0.87 -8.84 4.98
N THR A 63 -0.34 -8.31 4.81
CA THR A 63 -1.36 -8.84 3.91
C THR A 63 -1.55 -7.86 2.76
N LEU A 64 -1.46 -8.33 1.52
CA LEU A 64 -1.83 -7.56 0.34
C LEU A 64 -3.34 -7.30 0.36
N ILE A 65 -3.76 -6.04 0.28
CA ILE A 65 -5.18 -5.68 0.29
C ILE A 65 -5.66 -5.05 -1.03
N ALA A 66 -4.74 -4.47 -1.81
CA ALA A 66 -5.04 -3.91 -3.13
C ALA A 66 -3.78 -3.68 -3.95
N SER A 67 -3.94 -3.57 -5.26
CA SER A 67 -2.90 -3.17 -6.21
C SER A 67 -3.42 -2.05 -7.10
N LEU A 68 -2.61 -1.01 -7.31
CA LEU A 68 -2.93 0.10 -8.22
C LEU A 68 -1.86 0.25 -9.29
N ASP A 69 -2.30 0.51 -10.51
CA ASP A 69 -1.41 0.84 -11.62
C ASP A 69 -0.81 2.25 -11.44
N PRO A 70 0.44 2.45 -11.89
CA PRO A 70 1.08 3.76 -11.94
C PRO A 70 0.32 4.70 -12.86
N LYS A 71 0.33 5.98 -12.51
CA LYS A 71 -0.30 7.11 -13.20
C LYS A 71 0.70 8.20 -13.55
N GLY A 72 1.93 8.12 -13.06
CA GLY A 72 3.00 9.08 -13.26
C GLY A 72 3.42 9.82 -11.99
N SER A 73 4.66 10.32 -12.04
CA SER A 73 5.27 11.12 -10.97
C SER A 73 4.43 12.37 -10.64
N GLY A 74 4.34 12.71 -9.36
CA GLY A 74 3.57 13.87 -8.87
C GLY A 74 2.05 13.65 -8.78
N THR A 75 1.53 12.50 -9.23
CA THR A 75 0.10 12.18 -9.11
C THR A 75 -0.24 11.75 -7.69
N THR A 76 -1.37 12.22 -7.15
CA THR A 76 -1.86 11.74 -5.86
C THR A 76 -2.70 10.49 -6.04
N TYR A 77 -2.32 9.44 -5.32
CA TYR A 77 -3.02 8.18 -5.26
C TYR A 77 -3.81 8.10 -3.96
N ARG A 78 -4.94 7.40 -4.02
CA ARG A 78 -5.84 7.23 -2.89
C ARG A 78 -6.48 5.85 -2.95
N TYR A 79 -6.44 5.15 -1.82
CA TYR A 79 -7.10 3.88 -1.61
C TYR A 79 -7.91 3.92 -0.32
N VAL A 80 -9.10 3.31 -0.31
CA VAL A 80 -9.98 3.28 0.87
C VAL A 80 -10.17 1.83 1.30
N ASP A 81 -9.58 1.49 2.44
CA ASP A 81 -9.74 0.21 3.10
C ASP A 81 -11.07 0.19 3.87
N ASN A 82 -12.03 -0.58 3.36
CA ASN A 82 -13.35 -0.76 3.97
C ASN A 82 -13.46 -2.03 4.84
N ASP A 83 -12.42 -2.86 4.84
CA ASP A 83 -12.42 -4.18 5.48
C ASP A 83 -11.80 -4.14 6.89
N VAL A 84 -11.35 -2.97 7.34
CA VAL A 84 -10.86 -2.71 8.71
C VAL A 84 -11.87 -3.02 9.81
N LEU A 85 -13.16 -3.08 9.48
CA LEU A 85 -14.24 -3.46 10.41
C LEU A 85 -14.50 -4.96 10.46
N GLY A 86 -13.88 -5.75 9.56
CA GLY A 86 -14.20 -7.17 9.39
C GLY A 86 -15.68 -7.37 9.06
N LYS A 87 -16.22 -6.65 8.05
CA LYS A 87 -17.65 -6.78 7.68
C LYS A 87 -17.99 -8.25 7.42
N GLY A 88 -18.88 -8.81 8.25
CA GLY A 88 -19.31 -10.22 8.18
C GLY A 88 -18.53 -11.19 9.08
N SER A 89 -17.49 -10.73 9.78
CA SER A 89 -16.82 -11.50 10.83
C SER A 89 -17.68 -11.56 12.09
N GLN A 90 -17.85 -12.75 12.68
CA GLN A 90 -18.52 -12.90 13.98
C GLN A 90 -17.79 -12.17 15.11
N ASN A 91 -16.52 -11.81 14.90
CA ASN A 91 -15.72 -11.00 15.80
C ASN A 91 -15.39 -9.65 15.14
N PRO A 92 -16.20 -8.60 15.36
CA PRO A 92 -15.90 -7.27 14.87
C PRO A 92 -14.62 -6.75 15.52
N THR A 93 -13.77 -6.08 14.73
CA THR A 93 -12.49 -5.58 15.23
C THR A 93 -12.71 -4.54 16.33
N PRO A 94 -12.02 -4.61 17.48
CA PRO A 94 -12.16 -3.64 18.56
C PRO A 94 -11.85 -2.21 18.09
N SER A 95 -12.60 -1.24 18.62
CA SER A 95 -12.23 0.18 18.47
C SER A 95 -10.87 0.43 19.14
N GLY A 96 -10.04 1.25 18.52
CA GLY A 96 -8.68 1.52 18.99
C GLY A 96 -7.63 0.54 18.46
N THR A 97 -8.01 -0.36 17.55
CA THR A 97 -7.04 -1.24 16.87
C THR A 97 -6.09 -0.41 16.02
N VAL A 98 -4.79 -0.69 16.17
CA VAL A 98 -3.75 -0.06 15.36
C VAL A 98 -3.52 -0.88 14.11
N TYR A 99 -3.57 -0.21 12.96
CA TYR A 99 -3.20 -0.77 11.68
C TYR A 99 -1.93 -0.11 11.17
N TYR A 100 -1.10 -0.90 10.51
CA TYR A 100 0.10 -0.47 9.83
C TYR A 100 -0.12 -0.64 8.33
N TYR A 101 0.27 0.36 7.56
CA TYR A 101 0.23 0.32 6.11
C TYR A 101 1.62 0.57 5.55
N ARG A 102 1.94 -0.09 4.44
CA ARG A 102 3.12 0.21 3.62
C ARG A 102 2.80 -0.05 2.16
N LEU A 103 3.59 0.53 1.26
CA LEU A 103 3.55 0.17 -0.14
C LEU A 103 4.70 -0.79 -0.45
N ARG A 104 4.36 -1.87 -1.14
CA ARG A 104 5.29 -2.68 -1.91
C ARG A 104 5.25 -2.17 -3.35
N ILE A 105 6.35 -1.62 -3.82
CA ILE A 105 6.49 -1.04 -5.14
C ILE A 105 7.13 -2.11 -6.01
N VAL A 106 6.40 -2.56 -7.03
CA VAL A 106 6.85 -3.61 -7.94
C VAL A 106 7.38 -2.95 -9.20
N GLY A 107 8.63 -3.23 -9.55
CA GLY A 107 9.28 -2.77 -10.76
C GLY A 107 8.85 -3.56 -12.00
N SER A 108 9.00 -2.97 -13.19
CA SER A 108 8.80 -3.65 -14.47
C SER A 108 9.81 -4.78 -14.72
N ASP A 109 10.97 -4.71 -14.07
CA ASP A 109 12.01 -5.74 -14.02
C ASP A 109 11.81 -6.76 -12.88
N ASN A 110 10.64 -6.72 -12.21
CA ASN A 110 10.31 -7.52 -11.03
C ASN A 110 11.14 -7.17 -9.77
N SER A 111 11.88 -6.06 -9.78
CA SER A 111 12.50 -5.52 -8.56
C SER A 111 11.44 -5.06 -7.56
N LEU A 112 11.81 -5.05 -6.28
CA LEU A 112 10.89 -4.68 -5.20
C LEU A 112 11.50 -3.57 -4.36
N ALA A 113 10.72 -2.53 -4.11
CA ALA A 113 11.02 -1.50 -3.13
C ALA A 113 9.87 -1.37 -2.13
N TYR A 114 10.15 -0.81 -0.95
CA TYR A 114 9.16 -0.65 0.11
C TYR A 114 9.22 0.75 0.68
N THR A 115 8.07 1.30 1.05
CA THR A 115 8.02 2.52 1.87
C THR A 115 8.23 2.19 3.34
N ALA A 116 8.53 3.22 4.13
CA ALA A 116 8.33 3.14 5.57
C ALA A 116 6.86 2.82 5.90
N SER A 117 6.65 2.10 6.99
CA SER A 117 5.30 1.80 7.50
C SER A 117 4.70 3.03 8.18
N THR A 118 3.44 3.32 7.90
CA THR A 118 2.65 4.32 8.63
C THR A 118 1.65 3.63 9.55
N ALA A 119 1.52 4.11 10.79
CA ALA A 119 0.61 3.56 11.77
C ALA A 119 -0.63 4.45 11.90
N VAL A 120 -1.80 3.83 12.06
CA VAL A 120 -3.07 4.53 12.22
C VAL A 120 -3.95 3.78 13.22
N THR A 121 -4.44 4.50 14.21
CA THR A 121 -5.41 3.97 15.17
C THR A 121 -6.82 4.11 14.62
N HIS A 122 -7.53 2.99 14.47
CA HIS A 122 -8.89 2.97 13.97
C HIS A 122 -9.89 3.07 15.13
N ASN A 123 -10.43 4.27 15.33
CA ASN A 123 -11.45 4.53 16.34
C ASN A 123 -12.84 4.50 15.69
N LEU A 124 -13.69 3.58 16.14
CA LEU A 124 -15.06 3.46 15.64
C LEU A 124 -15.88 4.66 16.13
N SER A 125 -16.65 5.27 15.24
CA SER A 125 -17.58 6.35 15.64
C SER A 125 -18.69 5.80 16.55
N THR A 126 -18.61 6.08 17.86
CA THR A 126 -19.50 5.53 18.90
C THR A 126 -20.97 5.90 18.69
N VAL A 127 -21.24 7.09 18.13
CA VAL A 127 -22.60 7.64 17.95
C VAL A 127 -23.48 6.75 17.08
N ARG A 128 -22.94 6.11 16.03
CA ARG A 128 -23.78 5.28 15.13
C ARG A 128 -24.16 3.92 15.73
N ARG A 129 -23.39 3.38 16.68
CA ARG A 129 -23.72 2.08 17.31
C ARG A 129 -24.91 2.19 18.26
N THR A 130 -25.00 3.26 19.04
CA THR A 130 -26.11 3.44 19.97
C THR A 130 -27.43 3.67 19.24
N TRP A 131 -27.46 4.44 18.15
CA TRP A 131 -28.69 4.65 17.37
C TRP A 131 -29.26 3.36 16.76
N GLY A 132 -28.41 2.43 16.30
CA GLY A 132 -28.84 1.13 15.78
C GLY A 132 -29.39 0.20 16.86
N MET A 133 -28.69 0.12 18.00
CA MET A 133 -29.11 -0.71 19.15
C MET A 133 -30.41 -0.20 19.77
N ILE A 134 -30.55 1.11 19.96
CA ILE A 134 -31.75 1.73 20.53
C ILE A 134 -32.98 1.44 19.65
N LYS A 135 -32.83 1.48 18.32
CA LYS A 135 -33.95 1.25 17.39
C LYS A 135 -34.47 -0.20 17.43
N GLU A 136 -33.62 -1.18 17.72
CA GLU A 136 -34.02 -2.59 17.89
C GLU A 136 -34.68 -2.86 19.26
N MET A 137 -34.52 -2.00 20.26
CA MET A 137 -35.17 -2.17 21.58
C MET A 137 -36.63 -1.73 21.60
N PHE A 138 -37.11 -1.01 20.57
CA PHE A 138 -38.48 -0.51 20.48
C PHE A 138 -39.30 -1.22 19.39
N LYS A 139 -38.91 -2.44 19.03
CA LYS A 139 -39.70 -3.35 18.18
C LYS A 139 -40.37 -4.42 19.03
#